data_AF-A0A2E7EJT2-F1
#
_entry.id   AF-A0A2E7EJT2-F1
#
_cell.length_a   1.000
_cell.length_b   1.000
_cell.length_c   1.000
_cell.angle_alpha   90.00
_cell.angle_beta   90.00
_cell.angle_gamma   90.00
#
_symmetry.space_group_name_H-M   'P 1'
#
loop_
_entity.id
_entity.type
_entity.pdbx_description
1 polymer ?
#
loop_
_entity_poly.entity_id
_entity_poly.type
_entity_poly.pdbx_seq_one_letter_code
_entity_poly.pdbx_strand_id
1 'polypeptide(L)'
;MRSGSTLNGWSRRIRITMVVGLSLFVSTSSLQAESPSPEEQLWLQLINRFRADPVGELDLISNYTTVDIGQEFADPKANNSNVAQALDFFEVDAAILRQQFQQLEAAPPLAWSESLYRSAKYYSDLMIETDSQSHDLDGLNLLDRVQTAGGFDFFGGGRIGENIFAYTKDVEHGHAGFIIDWGGSPTGIQNPPGHRDSLINPEFREVGISILAEADDQTIVGPLVTTQHLGVDYADGPYLTGAIFSDTDDNDFYSIGEGLTDVTVQLHRLNGEVVASAEAYASGGYRIDLSGLSEDSYRIVLATDSPVFWSADMTLSDDGNNVGFDLKDPQYDIDSITRAIQQDIEWQPYDLNLDGQFTTADRDYLIDDIFHTFYGDANLDGEFNSTDLVQVLVSGEYEDQRPLNSTWSTGDWNGDLEFTTGDLVLALSAGGYEKGPRSHPIPEPTSISLLLLSVLWLGRSVLRANSRSDFSASRGRG
;
A
#
# COMPACT_ATOMS: atom_id res chain seq x y z
N MET A 1 26.24 49.62 60.00
CA MET A 1 25.61 50.93 60.29
C MET A 1 24.65 51.26 59.16
N ARG A 2 23.42 51.67 59.52
CA ARG A 2 22.32 52.05 58.63
C ARG A 2 22.72 53.19 57.68
N SER A 3 22.21 53.18 56.45
CA SER A 3 21.17 54.12 55.99
C SER A 3 21.02 54.04 54.47
N GLY A 4 19.77 53.98 54.01
CA GLY A 4 19.39 54.22 52.62
C GLY A 4 18.83 55.62 52.43
N SER A 5 18.82 56.10 51.19
CA SER A 5 17.81 56.97 50.53
C SER A 5 18.36 57.41 49.16
N THR A 6 17.76 56.95 48.05
CA THR A 6 16.95 57.71 47.05
C THR A 6 17.67 58.88 46.36
N LEU A 7 17.58 59.20 45.06
CA LEU A 7 16.80 58.75 43.90
C LEU A 7 17.35 59.51 42.64
N ASN A 8 16.90 59.08 41.45
CA ASN A 8 16.81 59.83 40.17
C ASN A 8 17.97 59.79 39.14
N GLY A 9 17.70 59.06 38.04
CA GLY A 9 17.35 59.69 36.77
C GLY A 9 18.47 59.87 35.75
N TRP A 10 18.73 58.84 34.94
CA TRP A 10 19.53 58.98 33.71
C TRP A 10 18.79 58.37 32.52
N SER A 11 18.35 59.22 31.61
CA SER A 11 17.86 58.86 30.28
C SER A 11 19.04 58.46 29.37
N ARG A 12 19.03 57.24 28.82
CA ARG A 12 19.87 56.87 27.68
C ARG A 12 18.99 56.42 26.51
N ARG A 13 19.17 57.11 25.38
CA ARG A 13 18.53 56.86 24.09
C ARG A 13 19.01 55.51 23.55
N ILE A 14 18.07 54.60 23.25
CA ILE A 14 18.33 53.34 22.55
C ILE A 14 18.15 53.60 21.05
N ARG A 15 19.17 53.31 20.24
CA ARG A 15 19.06 53.20 18.78
C ARG A 15 18.46 51.82 18.48
N ILE A 16 17.27 51.80 17.87
CA ILE A 16 16.65 50.58 17.35
C ILE A 16 17.19 50.40 15.93
N THR A 17 18.00 49.37 15.73
CA THR A 17 18.38 48.88 14.40
C THR A 17 17.21 48.07 13.86
N MET A 18 16.58 48.54 12.79
CA MET A 18 15.46 47.86 12.14
C MET A 18 16.04 46.75 11.26
N VAL A 19 15.89 45.49 11.70
CA VAL A 19 16.16 44.32 10.84
C VAL A 19 14.89 44.06 10.05
N VAL A 20 14.95 44.33 8.74
CA VAL A 20 13.88 43.94 7.81
C VAL A 20 14.06 42.45 7.54
N GLY A 21 13.25 41.63 8.19
CA GLY A 21 13.14 40.20 7.90
C GLY A 21 12.43 40.01 6.56
N LEU A 22 13.17 39.62 5.54
CA LEU A 22 12.62 39.15 4.27
C LEU A 22 12.14 37.71 4.50
N SER A 23 10.84 37.52 4.71
CA SER A 23 10.24 36.19 4.75
C SER A 23 10.26 35.60 3.33
N LEU A 24 11.27 34.79 3.05
CA LEU A 24 11.24 33.85 1.94
C LEU A 24 10.15 32.82 2.24
N PHE A 25 9.03 32.91 1.53
CA PHE A 25 8.15 31.76 1.37
C PHE A 25 8.89 30.75 0.51
N VAL A 26 9.63 29.84 1.16
CA VAL A 26 9.98 28.57 0.52
C VAL A 26 8.66 27.84 0.38
N SER A 27 8.17 27.72 -0.84
CA SER A 27 7.20 26.68 -1.14
C SER A 27 7.95 25.38 -0.90
N THR A 28 7.68 24.73 0.22
CA THR A 28 8.01 23.32 0.37
C THR A 28 7.11 22.61 -0.62
N SER A 29 7.56 22.47 -1.86
CA SER A 29 7.21 21.28 -2.61
C SER A 29 7.62 20.16 -1.67
N SER A 30 6.65 19.50 -1.03
CA SER A 30 6.91 18.21 -0.41
C SER A 30 7.59 17.40 -1.51
N LEU A 31 8.85 17.01 -1.29
CA LEU A 31 9.34 15.82 -1.98
C LEU A 31 8.36 14.75 -1.57
N GLN A 32 7.40 14.46 -2.45
CA GLN A 32 6.67 13.23 -2.39
C GLN A 32 7.78 12.17 -2.41
N ALA A 33 7.81 11.27 -1.42
CA ALA A 33 8.72 10.13 -1.47
C ALA A 33 8.61 9.51 -2.87
N GLU A 34 9.72 9.00 -3.43
CA GLU A 34 9.73 8.32 -4.72
C GLU A 34 9.08 6.93 -4.57
N SER A 35 7.78 6.96 -4.29
CA SER A 35 6.89 5.84 -4.06
C SER A 35 6.56 5.13 -5.39
N PRO A 36 6.33 3.81 -5.35
CA PRO A 36 5.92 3.08 -6.54
C PRO A 36 4.57 3.60 -7.04
N SER A 37 4.43 3.76 -8.37
CA SER A 37 3.13 3.84 -9.02
C SER A 37 2.29 2.58 -8.75
N PRO A 38 0.95 2.62 -8.94
CA PRO A 38 0.14 1.41 -8.83
C PRO A 38 0.62 0.24 -9.70
N GLU A 39 1.10 0.52 -10.92
CA GLU A 39 1.65 -0.49 -11.83
C GLU A 39 2.98 -1.08 -11.32
N GLU A 40 3.87 -0.24 -10.77
CA GLU A 40 5.13 -0.70 -10.17
C GLU A 40 4.88 -1.47 -8.87
N GLN A 41 3.89 -1.07 -8.09
CA GLN A 41 3.45 -1.79 -6.90
C GLN A 41 2.88 -3.16 -7.29
N LEU A 42 2.00 -3.24 -8.30
CA LEU A 42 1.50 -4.51 -8.82
C LEU A 42 2.66 -5.42 -9.27
N TRP A 43 3.65 -4.88 -9.98
CA TRP A 43 4.79 -5.69 -10.41
C TRP A 43 5.63 -6.18 -9.21
N LEU A 44 5.84 -5.36 -8.19
CA LEU A 44 6.50 -5.81 -6.95
C LEU A 44 5.74 -6.97 -6.29
N GLN A 45 4.41 -6.87 -6.24
CA GLN A 45 3.54 -7.92 -5.70
C GLN A 45 3.65 -9.22 -6.51
N LEU A 46 3.66 -9.15 -7.85
CA LEU A 46 3.85 -10.33 -8.71
C LEU A 46 5.23 -10.97 -8.50
N ILE A 47 6.30 -10.16 -8.37
CA ILE A 47 7.65 -10.68 -8.05
C ILE A 47 7.65 -11.40 -6.71
N ASN A 48 6.99 -10.84 -5.69
CA ASN A 48 6.97 -11.43 -4.37
C ASN A 48 6.09 -12.70 -4.31
N ARG A 49 4.98 -12.77 -5.06
CA ARG A 49 4.18 -13.99 -5.22
C ARG A 49 4.97 -15.09 -5.95
N PHE A 50 5.68 -14.74 -7.03
CA PHE A 50 6.64 -15.63 -7.70
C PHE A 50 7.71 -16.17 -6.75
N ARG A 51 8.32 -15.30 -5.93
CA ARG A 51 9.37 -15.70 -5.00
C ARG A 51 8.82 -16.60 -3.89
N ALA A 52 7.61 -16.38 -3.42
CA ALA A 52 6.97 -17.20 -2.40
C ALA A 52 6.54 -18.59 -2.92
N ASP A 53 5.94 -18.65 -4.12
CA ASP A 53 5.50 -19.88 -4.76
C ASP A 53 5.72 -19.82 -6.28
N PRO A 54 6.92 -20.22 -6.77
CA PRO A 54 7.24 -20.14 -8.19
C PRO A 54 6.28 -20.97 -9.06
N VAL A 55 5.91 -22.16 -8.58
CA VAL A 55 5.04 -23.10 -9.31
C VAL A 55 3.61 -22.57 -9.34
N GLY A 56 3.11 -22.03 -8.23
CA GLY A 56 1.82 -21.36 -8.16
C GLY A 56 1.74 -20.13 -9.06
N GLU A 57 2.78 -19.29 -9.10
CA GLU A 57 2.81 -18.15 -10.03
C GLU A 57 2.71 -18.61 -11.48
N LEU A 58 3.48 -19.65 -11.85
CA LEU A 58 3.40 -20.20 -13.20
C LEU A 58 1.99 -20.68 -13.56
N ASP A 59 1.28 -21.30 -12.61
CA ASP A 59 -0.10 -21.76 -12.79
C ASP A 59 -1.10 -20.60 -12.93
N LEU A 60 -0.79 -19.41 -12.39
CA LEU A 60 -1.61 -18.20 -12.54
C LEU A 60 -1.38 -17.48 -13.87
N ILE A 61 -0.13 -17.40 -14.34
CA ILE A 61 0.22 -16.67 -15.57
C ILE A 61 0.06 -17.51 -16.85
N SER A 62 -0.19 -18.81 -16.73
CA SER A 62 -0.30 -19.71 -17.87
C SER A 62 -1.34 -20.82 -17.67
N ASN A 63 -2.01 -21.21 -18.74
CA ASN A 63 -3.09 -22.19 -18.72
C ASN A 63 -2.53 -23.60 -18.97
N TYR A 64 -1.96 -24.24 -17.96
CA TYR A 64 -1.50 -25.62 -18.07
C TYR A 64 -2.65 -26.64 -18.07
N THR A 65 -2.50 -27.70 -18.85
CA THR A 65 -3.39 -28.86 -18.89
C THR A 65 -2.61 -30.15 -18.71
N THR A 66 -3.26 -31.15 -18.13
CA THR A 66 -2.70 -32.49 -17.93
C THR A 66 -3.40 -33.48 -18.88
N VAL A 67 -2.97 -33.54 -20.14
CA VAL A 67 -3.54 -34.46 -21.14
C VAL A 67 -2.49 -35.44 -21.64
N ASP A 68 -2.79 -36.74 -21.49
CA ASP A 68 -2.22 -37.99 -22.03
C ASP A 68 -0.68 -38.20 -22.19
N ILE A 69 0.18 -37.19 -22.25
CA ILE A 69 1.64 -37.36 -22.51
C ILE A 69 2.55 -36.30 -21.84
N GLY A 70 2.03 -35.35 -21.06
CA GLY A 70 2.84 -34.32 -20.42
C GLY A 70 2.03 -33.12 -19.92
N GLN A 71 2.74 -32.09 -19.46
CA GLN A 71 2.15 -30.77 -19.19
C GLN A 71 2.14 -29.99 -20.50
N GLU A 72 0.95 -29.66 -21.01
CA GLU A 72 0.76 -28.89 -22.24
C GLU A 72 0.01 -27.59 -21.92
N PHE A 73 0.22 -26.54 -22.72
CA PHE A 73 -0.61 -25.34 -22.61
C PHE A 73 -1.98 -25.57 -23.26
N ALA A 74 -3.03 -25.04 -22.66
CA ALA A 74 -4.35 -24.92 -23.27
C ALA A 74 -4.34 -23.92 -24.45
N ASP A 75 -5.47 -23.84 -25.16
CA ASP A 75 -5.76 -22.76 -26.10
C ASP A 75 -6.88 -21.87 -25.53
N PRO A 76 -6.63 -20.59 -25.18
CA PRO A 76 -5.35 -19.89 -25.26
C PRO A 76 -4.36 -20.31 -24.16
N LYS A 77 -3.04 -20.14 -24.43
CA LYS A 77 -1.96 -20.55 -23.52
C LYS A 77 -1.88 -19.76 -22.21
N ALA A 78 -2.51 -18.59 -22.15
CA ALA A 78 -2.61 -17.75 -20.96
C ALA A 78 -3.88 -16.87 -21.05
N ASN A 79 -4.36 -16.40 -19.90
CA ASN A 79 -5.52 -15.48 -19.84
C ASN A 79 -5.15 -14.08 -20.34
N ASN A 80 -3.93 -13.60 -20.04
CA ASN A 80 -3.41 -12.38 -20.65
C ASN A 80 -3.05 -12.66 -22.12
N SER A 81 -3.66 -11.89 -23.03
CA SER A 81 -3.49 -12.11 -24.47
C SER A 81 -2.08 -11.80 -24.99
N ASN A 82 -1.34 -10.88 -24.36
CA ASN A 82 0.05 -10.57 -24.71
C ASN A 82 0.98 -11.71 -24.27
N VAL A 83 0.76 -12.27 -23.08
CA VAL A 83 1.48 -13.46 -22.60
C VAL A 83 1.21 -14.65 -23.50
N ALA A 84 -0.05 -14.93 -23.84
CA ALA A 84 -0.40 -16.04 -24.73
C ALA A 84 0.29 -15.91 -26.10
N GLN A 85 0.29 -14.71 -26.68
CA GLN A 85 0.99 -14.43 -27.94
C GLN A 85 2.50 -14.63 -27.84
N ALA A 86 3.13 -14.23 -26.72
CA ALA A 86 4.56 -14.45 -26.51
C ALA A 86 4.89 -15.95 -26.40
N LEU A 87 4.11 -16.72 -25.64
CA LEU A 87 4.25 -18.17 -25.52
C LEU A 87 4.11 -18.90 -26.87
N ASP A 88 3.25 -18.38 -27.77
CA ASP A 88 3.12 -18.87 -29.14
C ASP A 88 4.29 -18.46 -30.02
N PHE A 89 4.65 -17.18 -30.00
CA PHE A 89 5.70 -16.62 -30.85
C PHE A 89 7.06 -17.26 -30.60
N PHE A 90 7.42 -17.46 -29.33
CA PHE A 90 8.68 -18.09 -28.97
C PHE A 90 8.63 -19.63 -28.98
N GLU A 91 7.47 -20.23 -29.26
CA GLU A 91 7.28 -21.69 -29.23
C GLU A 91 7.74 -22.30 -27.89
N VAL A 92 7.33 -21.68 -26.78
CA VAL A 92 7.75 -22.10 -25.42
C VAL A 92 7.33 -23.54 -25.15
N ASP A 93 8.31 -24.38 -24.80
CA ASP A 93 8.07 -25.78 -24.45
C ASP A 93 7.48 -25.87 -23.04
N ALA A 94 6.19 -26.21 -22.98
CA ALA A 94 5.41 -26.28 -21.75
C ALA A 94 6.01 -27.27 -20.72
N ALA A 95 6.48 -28.43 -21.18
CA ALA A 95 7.00 -29.48 -20.32
C ALA A 95 8.36 -29.09 -19.73
N ILE A 96 9.24 -28.50 -20.53
CA ILE A 96 10.53 -27.99 -20.07
C ILE A 96 10.33 -26.82 -19.10
N LEU A 97 9.43 -25.88 -19.41
CA LEU A 97 9.14 -24.76 -18.51
C LEU A 97 8.65 -25.25 -17.14
N ARG A 98 7.67 -26.16 -17.13
CA ARG A 98 7.14 -26.73 -15.88
C ARG A 98 8.22 -27.47 -15.10
N GLN A 99 9.08 -28.23 -15.79
CA GLN A 99 10.20 -28.93 -15.16
C GLN A 99 11.19 -27.94 -14.52
N GLN A 100 11.51 -26.83 -15.17
CA GLN A 100 12.41 -25.81 -14.63
C GLN A 100 11.80 -25.14 -13.39
N PHE A 101 10.53 -24.79 -13.43
CA PHE A 101 9.85 -24.16 -12.29
C PHE A 101 9.71 -25.08 -11.08
N GLN A 102 9.52 -26.38 -11.30
CA GLN A 102 9.52 -27.39 -10.22
C GLN A 102 10.87 -27.54 -9.50
N GLN A 103 11.96 -26.98 -10.05
CA GLN A 103 13.29 -26.99 -9.44
C GLN A 103 13.62 -25.69 -8.70
N LEU A 104 12.76 -24.66 -8.80
CA LEU A 104 12.97 -23.40 -8.11
C LEU A 104 12.65 -23.57 -6.63
N GLU A 105 13.47 -22.95 -5.80
CA GLU A 105 13.22 -22.83 -4.36
C GLU A 105 12.60 -21.47 -4.08
N ALA A 106 11.70 -21.42 -3.08
CA ALA A 106 11.12 -20.16 -2.64
C ALA A 106 12.20 -19.22 -2.08
N ALA A 107 12.02 -17.93 -2.27
CA ALA A 107 12.91 -16.88 -1.82
C ALA A 107 12.15 -15.83 -0.98
N PRO A 108 12.81 -15.15 -0.02
CA PRO A 108 12.19 -14.05 0.74
C PRO A 108 11.73 -12.92 -0.17
N PRO A 109 10.69 -12.15 0.17
CA PRO A 109 10.21 -11.05 -0.66
C PRO A 109 11.24 -9.93 -0.80
N LEU A 110 11.14 -9.17 -1.88
CA LEU A 110 11.88 -7.93 -2.10
C LEU A 110 11.09 -6.75 -1.55
N ALA A 111 11.78 -5.80 -0.95
CA ALA A 111 11.22 -4.51 -0.55
C ALA A 111 11.49 -3.44 -1.62
N TRP A 112 10.59 -2.46 -1.75
CA TRP A 112 10.81 -1.31 -2.63
C TRP A 112 12.05 -0.51 -2.20
N SER A 113 12.91 -0.11 -3.14
CA SER A 113 14.06 0.78 -2.86
C SER A 113 14.04 2.01 -3.75
N GLU A 114 13.93 3.18 -3.13
CA GLU A 114 13.92 4.47 -3.83
C GLU A 114 15.24 4.69 -4.60
N SER A 115 16.37 4.29 -4.01
CA SER A 115 17.67 4.41 -4.67
C SER A 115 17.80 3.52 -5.90
N LEU A 116 17.35 2.27 -5.84
CA LEU A 116 17.33 1.39 -7.01
C LEU A 116 16.31 1.87 -8.05
N TYR A 117 15.16 2.40 -7.62
CA TYR A 117 14.15 2.95 -8.50
C TYR A 117 14.69 4.12 -9.32
N ARG A 118 15.39 5.08 -8.70
CA ARG A 118 16.04 6.19 -9.42
C ARG A 118 16.98 5.69 -10.53
N SER A 119 17.78 4.67 -10.22
CA SER A 119 18.68 4.05 -11.20
C SER A 119 17.93 3.34 -12.32
N ALA A 120 16.89 2.58 -11.99
CA ALA A 120 16.06 1.87 -12.96
C ALA A 120 15.30 2.85 -13.89
N LYS A 121 14.80 3.96 -13.33
CA LYS A 121 14.14 5.02 -14.08
C LYS A 121 15.10 5.72 -15.02
N TYR A 122 16.27 6.13 -14.52
CA TYR A 122 17.34 6.68 -15.36
C TYR A 122 17.65 5.78 -16.55
N TYR A 123 17.71 4.47 -16.32
CA TYR A 123 18.06 3.53 -17.38
C TYR A 123 16.93 3.28 -18.38
N SER A 124 15.67 3.29 -17.92
CA SER A 124 14.51 3.20 -18.81
C SER A 124 14.41 4.44 -19.70
N ASP A 125 14.64 5.64 -19.15
CA ASP A 125 14.72 6.90 -19.91
C ASP A 125 15.85 6.83 -20.96
N LEU A 126 16.99 6.21 -20.64
CA LEU A 126 18.11 6.06 -21.57
C LEU A 126 17.83 5.07 -22.71
N MET A 127 17.15 3.95 -22.43
CA MET A 127 16.70 3.01 -23.48
C MET A 127 15.75 3.68 -24.45
N ILE A 128 14.88 4.56 -23.96
CA ILE A 128 14.00 5.41 -24.77
C ILE A 128 14.83 6.40 -25.61
N GLU A 129 15.70 7.20 -24.97
CA GLU A 129 16.48 8.23 -25.66
C GLU A 129 17.37 7.67 -26.77
N THR A 130 17.94 6.48 -26.54
CA THR A 130 18.83 5.82 -27.49
C THR A 130 18.11 4.91 -28.49
N ASP A 131 16.79 4.75 -28.33
CA ASP A 131 15.95 3.85 -29.11
C ASP A 131 16.55 2.43 -29.20
N SER A 132 16.92 1.86 -28.06
CA SER A 132 17.64 0.59 -28.00
C SER A 132 17.50 -0.09 -26.63
N GLN A 133 17.58 -1.43 -26.63
CA GLN A 133 17.77 -2.24 -25.41
C GLN A 133 19.21 -2.76 -25.36
N SER A 134 19.98 -2.35 -24.35
CA SER A 134 21.28 -2.93 -24.00
C SER A 134 21.55 -2.73 -22.51
N HIS A 135 22.49 -3.47 -21.93
CA HIS A 135 22.92 -3.34 -20.52
C HIS A 135 24.07 -2.32 -20.31
N ASP A 136 24.60 -1.74 -21.38
CA ASP A 136 25.80 -0.88 -21.38
C ASP A 136 25.63 0.47 -22.09
N LEU A 137 24.39 0.97 -22.23
CA LEU A 137 24.09 2.18 -23.02
C LEU A 137 24.80 3.45 -22.54
N ASP A 138 25.08 3.55 -21.24
CA ASP A 138 25.80 4.67 -20.63
C ASP A 138 27.31 4.44 -20.48
N GLY A 139 27.81 3.28 -20.92
CA GLY A 139 29.20 2.87 -20.77
C GLY A 139 29.64 2.61 -19.33
N LEU A 140 28.71 2.49 -18.38
CA LEU A 140 28.99 2.10 -17.00
C LEU A 140 28.75 0.60 -16.80
N ASN A 141 29.40 0.02 -15.80
CA ASN A 141 28.94 -1.24 -15.25
C ASN A 141 27.77 -0.99 -14.27
N LEU A 142 27.00 -2.03 -13.97
CA LEU A 142 25.79 -1.90 -13.16
C LEU A 142 26.05 -1.36 -11.74
N LEU A 143 27.18 -1.71 -11.11
CA LEU A 143 27.52 -1.19 -9.78
C LEU A 143 27.71 0.33 -9.84
N ASP A 144 28.50 0.83 -10.78
CA ASP A 144 28.71 2.27 -10.96
C ASP A 144 27.39 2.98 -11.32
N ARG A 145 26.52 2.35 -12.14
CA ARG A 145 25.19 2.88 -12.50
C ARG A 145 24.33 3.11 -11.25
N VAL A 146 24.12 2.09 -10.42
CA VAL A 146 23.21 2.22 -9.26
C VAL A 146 23.75 3.20 -8.22
N GLN A 147 25.07 3.33 -8.09
CA GLN A 147 25.69 4.31 -7.20
C GLN A 147 25.53 5.74 -7.72
N THR A 148 25.76 5.96 -9.01
CA THR A 148 25.81 7.31 -9.59
C THR A 148 24.44 7.87 -9.93
N ALA A 149 23.54 7.05 -10.50
CA ALA A 149 22.19 7.45 -10.85
C ALA A 149 21.20 7.24 -9.69
N GLY A 150 21.38 6.17 -8.92
CA GLY A 150 20.46 5.80 -7.84
C GLY A 150 20.85 6.33 -6.46
N GLY A 151 22.15 6.45 -6.19
CA GLY A 151 22.68 6.70 -4.85
C GLY A 151 22.62 5.46 -3.94
N PHE A 152 22.51 4.26 -4.50
CA PHE A 152 22.52 3.01 -3.73
C PHE A 152 23.93 2.76 -3.15
N ASP A 153 24.01 2.40 -1.88
CA ASP A 153 25.25 2.16 -1.16
C ASP A 153 25.58 0.67 -1.01
N PHE A 154 26.81 0.41 -0.55
CA PHE A 154 27.34 -0.92 -0.31
C PHE A 154 28.29 -0.86 0.89
N PHE A 155 27.89 -0.14 1.96
CA PHE A 155 28.71 0.05 3.16
C PHE A 155 29.06 -1.28 3.82
N GLY A 156 28.12 -2.22 3.85
CA GLY A 156 28.33 -3.61 4.32
C GLY A 156 28.88 -4.54 3.23
N GLY A 157 29.19 -4.02 2.05
CA GLY A 157 29.26 -4.81 0.82
C GLY A 157 27.87 -5.24 0.36
N GLY A 158 27.79 -5.93 -0.76
CA GLY A 158 26.48 -6.30 -1.30
C GLY A 158 26.54 -6.86 -2.71
N ARG A 159 25.36 -6.94 -3.33
CA ARG A 159 25.17 -7.48 -4.67
C ARG A 159 24.15 -6.64 -5.43
N ILE A 160 24.27 -6.66 -6.76
CA ILE A 160 23.31 -6.05 -7.68
C ILE A 160 22.92 -6.99 -8.81
N GLY A 161 21.69 -6.81 -9.30
CA GLY A 161 21.15 -7.48 -10.48
C GLY A 161 20.35 -6.49 -11.33
N GLU A 162 20.24 -6.78 -12.62
CA GLU A 162 19.50 -5.94 -13.57
C GLU A 162 18.71 -6.82 -14.54
N ASN A 163 17.43 -6.50 -14.68
CA ASN A 163 16.57 -6.99 -15.75
C ASN A 163 16.10 -5.79 -16.58
N ILE A 164 16.13 -5.91 -17.91
CA ILE A 164 15.60 -4.88 -18.82
C ILE A 164 14.72 -5.53 -19.88
N PHE A 165 13.59 -4.89 -20.16
CA PHE A 165 12.71 -5.29 -21.26
C PHE A 165 12.03 -4.05 -21.84
N ALA A 166 12.50 -3.64 -23.01
CA ALA A 166 12.10 -2.41 -23.66
C ALA A 166 10.84 -2.57 -24.55
N TYR A 167 10.17 -3.72 -24.50
CA TYR A 167 9.06 -4.05 -25.40
C TYR A 167 7.82 -4.57 -24.66
N THR A 168 7.73 -4.31 -23.35
CA THR A 168 6.62 -4.79 -22.52
C THR A 168 5.30 -4.15 -22.99
N LYS A 169 4.20 -4.91 -22.88
CA LYS A 169 2.87 -4.48 -23.35
C LYS A 169 1.96 -4.08 -22.20
N ASP A 170 2.08 -4.79 -21.09
CA ASP A 170 1.44 -4.56 -19.80
C ASP A 170 2.31 -5.18 -18.70
N VAL A 171 1.91 -5.01 -17.44
CA VAL A 171 2.68 -5.46 -16.27
C VAL A 171 2.80 -6.98 -16.25
N GLU A 172 1.72 -7.72 -16.51
CA GLU A 172 1.72 -9.18 -16.50
C GLU A 172 2.60 -9.77 -17.61
N HIS A 173 2.57 -9.18 -18.82
CA HIS A 173 3.46 -9.55 -19.92
C HIS A 173 4.93 -9.29 -19.58
N GLY A 174 5.22 -8.16 -18.93
CA GLY A 174 6.57 -7.88 -18.46
C GLY A 174 7.04 -8.88 -17.40
N HIS A 175 6.21 -9.14 -16.38
CA HIS A 175 6.49 -10.09 -15.32
C HIS A 175 6.71 -11.50 -15.87
N ALA A 176 5.76 -12.02 -16.64
CA ALA A 176 5.86 -13.33 -17.29
C ALA A 176 7.09 -13.41 -18.20
N GLY A 177 7.41 -12.33 -18.92
CA GLY A 177 8.58 -12.25 -19.78
C GLY A 177 9.88 -12.45 -19.02
N PHE A 178 10.01 -11.89 -17.82
CA PHE A 178 11.20 -12.11 -16.99
C PHE A 178 11.23 -13.48 -16.32
N ILE A 179 10.12 -13.99 -15.78
CA ILE A 179 10.15 -15.27 -15.03
C ILE A 179 10.11 -16.51 -15.93
N ILE A 180 9.42 -16.45 -17.06
CA ILE A 180 9.51 -17.52 -18.08
C ILE A 180 10.83 -17.40 -18.84
N ASP A 181 11.30 -16.16 -19.02
CA ASP A 181 12.49 -15.79 -19.78
C ASP A 181 12.44 -16.35 -21.21
N TRP A 182 11.33 -16.06 -21.91
CA TRP A 182 11.14 -16.54 -23.27
C TRP A 182 12.16 -15.88 -24.23
N GLY A 183 12.57 -16.62 -25.25
CA GLY A 183 13.55 -16.13 -26.20
C GLY A 183 13.85 -17.10 -27.33
N GLY A 184 14.68 -16.67 -28.29
CA GLY A 184 15.02 -17.44 -29.48
C GLY A 184 15.94 -18.64 -29.20
N SER A 185 15.39 -19.70 -28.60
CA SER A 185 16.09 -20.96 -28.31
C SER A 185 15.28 -22.16 -28.81
N PRO A 186 15.86 -23.38 -28.87
CA PRO A 186 15.13 -24.59 -29.26
C PRO A 186 13.92 -24.94 -28.39
N THR A 187 13.82 -24.38 -27.17
CA THR A 187 12.70 -24.62 -26.24
C THR A 187 11.85 -23.37 -26.03
N GLY A 188 12.13 -22.29 -26.76
CA GLY A 188 11.50 -20.98 -26.55
C GLY A 188 11.87 -20.27 -25.25
N ILE A 189 12.82 -20.81 -24.48
CA ILE A 189 13.26 -20.31 -23.17
C ILE A 189 14.76 -20.00 -23.22
N GLN A 190 15.19 -18.85 -22.72
CA GLN A 190 16.60 -18.48 -22.66
C GLN A 190 17.40 -19.47 -21.79
N ASN A 191 18.66 -19.69 -22.17
CA ASN A 191 19.55 -20.61 -21.46
C ASN A 191 20.95 -20.00 -21.30
N PRO A 192 21.35 -19.57 -20.09
CA PRO A 192 20.53 -19.58 -18.87
C PRO A 192 19.35 -18.59 -18.93
N PRO A 193 18.29 -18.81 -18.14
CA PRO A 193 17.16 -17.90 -17.98
C PRO A 193 17.54 -16.78 -16.99
N GLY A 194 18.46 -15.90 -17.40
CA GLY A 194 19.13 -14.93 -16.53
C GLY A 194 18.20 -13.95 -15.82
N HIS A 195 17.06 -13.60 -16.41
CA HIS A 195 16.08 -12.71 -15.76
C HIS A 195 15.39 -13.42 -14.60
N ARG A 196 14.95 -14.65 -14.82
CA ARG A 196 14.36 -15.52 -13.80
C ARG A 196 15.37 -15.78 -12.68
N ASP A 197 16.60 -16.13 -13.04
CA ASP A 197 17.68 -16.42 -12.08
C ASP A 197 17.95 -15.22 -11.17
N SER A 198 17.87 -14.00 -11.72
CA SER A 198 18.00 -12.76 -10.93
C SER A 198 16.80 -12.57 -9.99
N LEU A 199 15.57 -12.77 -10.48
CA LEU A 199 14.34 -12.58 -9.70
C LEU A 199 14.14 -13.60 -8.58
N ILE A 200 14.64 -14.83 -8.70
CA ILE A 200 14.53 -15.87 -7.66
C ILE A 200 15.75 -15.92 -6.74
N ASN A 201 16.79 -15.11 -6.99
CA ASN A 201 17.99 -15.12 -6.16
C ASN A 201 17.65 -14.68 -4.72
N PRO A 202 17.87 -15.53 -3.70
CA PRO A 202 17.53 -15.22 -2.31
C PRO A 202 18.48 -14.21 -1.68
N GLU A 203 19.61 -13.88 -2.31
CA GLU A 203 20.57 -12.91 -1.78
C GLU A 203 20.08 -11.45 -1.91
N PHE A 204 19.15 -11.16 -2.83
CA PHE A 204 18.58 -9.81 -2.96
C PHE A 204 17.49 -9.56 -1.92
N ARG A 205 17.47 -8.34 -1.36
CA ARG A 205 16.47 -7.86 -0.41
C ARG A 205 15.63 -6.71 -0.96
N GLU A 206 16.13 -6.00 -1.96
CA GLU A 206 15.51 -4.78 -2.44
C GLU A 206 15.38 -4.78 -3.96
N VAL A 207 14.39 -4.05 -4.46
CA VAL A 207 14.20 -3.82 -5.88
C VAL A 207 13.68 -2.41 -6.14
N GLY A 208 14.19 -1.82 -7.22
CA GLY A 208 13.58 -0.66 -7.87
C GLY A 208 13.04 -1.08 -9.23
N ILE A 209 11.79 -0.76 -9.52
CA ILE A 209 11.11 -1.10 -10.77
C ILE A 209 10.71 0.20 -11.45
N SER A 210 11.11 0.39 -12.70
CA SER A 210 10.67 1.51 -13.52
C SER A 210 9.86 1.00 -14.68
N ILE A 211 8.69 1.58 -14.92
CA ILE A 211 7.84 1.32 -16.09
C ILE A 211 7.55 2.66 -16.78
N LEU A 212 8.14 2.88 -17.95
CA LEU A 212 7.94 4.12 -18.71
C LEU A 212 7.21 3.84 -20.01
N ALA A 213 6.17 4.63 -20.29
CA ALA A 213 5.51 4.57 -21.58
C ALA A 213 6.36 5.23 -22.67
N GLU A 214 6.51 4.55 -23.79
CA GLU A 214 6.98 5.11 -25.06
C GLU A 214 5.82 5.06 -26.06
N ALA A 215 5.35 6.23 -26.48
CA ALA A 215 4.16 6.39 -27.31
C ALA A 215 4.49 6.77 -28.75
N ASP A 216 5.75 7.06 -29.07
CA ASP A 216 6.22 7.28 -30.43
C ASP A 216 6.24 5.94 -31.18
N ASP A 217 5.44 5.83 -32.24
CA ASP A 217 5.39 4.61 -33.07
C ASP A 217 6.60 4.48 -34.01
N GLN A 218 7.51 5.46 -33.99
CA GLN A 218 8.75 5.46 -34.77
C GLN A 218 9.93 4.85 -34.02
N THR A 219 9.85 4.67 -32.70
CA THR A 219 10.87 3.99 -31.92
C THR A 219 10.76 2.47 -32.11
N ILE A 220 11.88 1.77 -32.01
CA ILE A 220 11.90 0.31 -31.96
C ILE A 220 11.48 -0.20 -30.56
N VAL A 221 11.70 0.59 -29.51
CA VAL A 221 11.26 0.30 -28.14
C VAL A 221 9.82 0.74 -27.89
N GLY A 222 9.18 0.17 -26.88
CA GLY A 222 7.81 0.46 -26.47
C GLY A 222 6.83 -0.71 -26.68
N PRO A 223 5.55 -0.55 -26.26
CA PRO A 223 4.95 0.65 -25.69
C PRO A 223 5.31 0.92 -24.23
N LEU A 224 5.81 -0.08 -23.49
CA LEU A 224 6.35 0.10 -22.16
C LEU A 224 7.83 -0.33 -22.16
N VAL A 225 8.66 0.50 -21.54
CA VAL A 225 10.09 0.29 -21.37
C VAL A 225 10.36 0.11 -19.89
N THR A 226 10.83 -1.09 -19.53
CA THR A 226 10.99 -1.49 -18.13
C THR A 226 12.43 -1.79 -17.78
N THR A 227 12.85 -1.31 -16.62
CA THR A 227 14.08 -1.76 -15.92
C THR A 227 13.74 -2.19 -14.50
N GLN A 228 14.34 -3.28 -14.05
CA GLN A 228 14.39 -3.68 -12.64
C GLN A 228 15.84 -3.72 -12.19
N HIS A 229 16.17 -2.99 -11.12
CA HIS A 229 17.44 -3.13 -10.42
C HIS A 229 17.20 -3.79 -9.08
N LEU A 230 17.87 -4.91 -8.85
CA LEU A 230 17.82 -5.67 -7.59
C LEU A 230 19.08 -5.40 -6.79
N GLY A 231 18.96 -5.37 -5.47
CA GLY A 231 20.08 -5.02 -4.61
C GLY A 231 20.01 -5.63 -3.21
N VAL A 232 21.16 -5.60 -2.57
CA VAL A 232 21.32 -5.75 -1.12
C VAL A 232 22.56 -4.96 -0.70
N ASP A 233 22.45 -4.15 0.35
CA ASP A 233 23.57 -3.79 1.21
C ASP A 233 23.47 -4.64 2.48
N TYR A 234 24.52 -5.40 2.80
CA TYR A 234 24.50 -6.27 3.99
C TYR A 234 24.55 -5.49 5.31
N ALA A 235 24.76 -4.17 5.28
CA ALA A 235 24.61 -3.29 6.43
C ALA A 235 23.14 -2.91 6.71
N ASP A 236 22.26 -3.09 5.73
CA ASP A 236 20.87 -2.61 5.76
C ASP A 236 19.86 -3.77 5.79
N GLY A 237 18.69 -3.48 6.36
CA GLY A 237 17.60 -4.43 6.53
C GLY A 237 17.90 -5.53 7.57
N PRO A 238 17.05 -6.56 7.68
CA PRO A 238 15.93 -6.90 6.79
C PRO A 238 14.73 -5.95 6.86
N TYR A 239 13.78 -6.12 5.94
CA TYR A 239 12.57 -5.29 5.85
C TYR A 239 11.29 -6.11 6.04
N LEU A 240 10.29 -5.50 6.69
CA LEU A 240 8.89 -5.90 6.54
C LEU A 240 8.32 -5.12 5.35
N THR A 241 7.66 -5.79 4.41
CA THR A 241 7.10 -5.17 3.21
C THR A 241 5.82 -5.85 2.77
N GLY A 242 4.99 -5.13 2.03
CA GLY A 242 3.73 -5.64 1.48
C GLY A 242 2.90 -4.51 0.88
N ALA A 243 1.62 -4.78 0.65
CA ALA A 243 0.62 -3.81 0.25
C ALA A 243 -0.57 -3.82 1.21
N ILE A 244 -1.18 -2.65 1.39
CA ILE A 244 -2.44 -2.44 2.09
C ILE A 244 -3.47 -2.05 1.05
N PHE A 245 -4.53 -2.84 0.89
CA PHE A 245 -5.48 -2.64 -0.18
C PHE A 245 -6.89 -3.12 0.17
N SER A 246 -7.89 -2.54 -0.50
CA SER A 246 -9.26 -3.05 -0.50
C SER A 246 -9.45 -3.93 -1.73
N ASP A 247 -9.69 -5.22 -1.54
CA ASP A 247 -9.85 -6.20 -2.61
C ASP A 247 -11.27 -6.10 -3.19
N THR A 248 -11.40 -5.23 -4.19
CA THR A 248 -12.69 -4.87 -4.79
C THR A 248 -13.14 -5.83 -5.87
N ASP A 249 -12.22 -6.66 -6.39
CA ASP A 249 -12.51 -7.67 -7.41
C ASP A 249 -12.49 -9.12 -6.90
N ASP A 250 -12.28 -9.30 -5.58
CA ASP A 250 -12.35 -10.56 -4.83
C ASP A 250 -11.36 -11.61 -5.37
N ASN A 251 -10.14 -11.16 -5.70
CA ASN A 251 -9.09 -11.99 -6.27
C ASN A 251 -7.96 -12.37 -5.29
N ASP A 252 -8.09 -11.96 -4.01
CA ASP A 252 -7.14 -12.16 -2.91
C ASP A 252 -5.74 -11.57 -3.21
N PHE A 253 -5.63 -10.58 -4.08
CA PHE A 253 -4.37 -10.01 -4.54
C PHE A 253 -4.47 -8.51 -4.85
N TYR A 254 -3.35 -7.80 -4.78
CA TYR A 254 -3.35 -6.38 -5.11
C TYR A 254 -3.70 -6.15 -6.58
N SER A 255 -4.73 -5.35 -6.82
CA SER A 255 -5.04 -4.80 -8.14
C SER A 255 -4.79 -3.30 -8.22
N ILE A 256 -4.52 -2.80 -9.43
CA ILE A 256 -4.31 -1.36 -9.66
C ILE A 256 -5.55 -0.58 -9.22
N GLY A 257 -5.35 0.35 -8.28
CA GLY A 257 -6.39 1.22 -7.74
C GLY A 257 -6.95 0.79 -6.38
N GLU A 258 -6.53 -0.36 -5.85
CA GLU A 258 -7.01 -0.89 -4.57
C GLU A 258 -6.19 -0.42 -3.36
N GLY A 259 -4.99 0.09 -3.60
CA GLY A 259 -4.09 0.55 -2.55
C GLY A 259 -4.71 1.62 -1.65
N LEU A 260 -4.65 1.40 -0.34
CA LEU A 260 -5.11 2.37 0.64
C LEU A 260 -4.06 3.46 0.90
N THR A 261 -4.51 4.71 0.93
CA THR A 261 -3.67 5.87 1.23
C THR A 261 -3.85 6.32 2.68
N ASP A 262 -2.94 7.16 3.17
CA ASP A 262 -3.03 7.79 4.49
C ASP A 262 -3.11 6.77 5.65
N VAL A 263 -2.44 5.63 5.46
CA VAL A 263 -2.29 4.56 6.45
C VAL A 263 -0.87 4.52 6.97
N THR A 264 -0.69 4.60 8.28
CA THR A 264 0.58 4.30 8.94
C THR A 264 0.60 2.84 9.38
N VAL A 265 1.60 2.08 8.93
CA VAL A 265 1.88 0.74 9.44
C VAL A 265 2.80 0.88 10.65
N GLN A 266 2.40 0.30 11.78
CA GLN A 266 3.19 0.26 13.00
C GLN A 266 3.52 -1.17 13.36
N LEU A 267 4.75 -1.40 13.80
CA LEU A 267 5.19 -2.65 14.39
C LEU A 267 5.28 -2.49 15.90
N HIS A 268 4.55 -3.32 16.62
CA HIS A 268 4.46 -3.32 18.07
C HIS A 268 5.10 -4.59 18.63
N ARG A 269 5.73 -4.50 19.79
CA ARG A 269 5.92 -5.68 20.65
C ARG A 269 4.58 -6.12 21.22
N LEU A 270 4.47 -7.38 21.63
CA LEU A 270 3.24 -7.90 22.26
C LEU A 270 2.87 -7.19 23.58
N ASN A 271 3.77 -6.40 24.17
CA ASN A 271 3.48 -5.55 25.33
C ASN A 271 2.86 -4.17 24.96
N GLY A 272 2.61 -3.91 23.67
CA GLY A 272 2.04 -2.66 23.14
C GLY A 272 3.06 -1.55 22.85
N GLU A 273 4.37 -1.80 22.97
CA GLU A 273 5.40 -0.84 22.61
C GLU A 273 5.58 -0.76 21.09
N VAL A 274 5.38 0.41 20.49
CA VAL A 274 5.74 0.68 19.09
C VAL A 274 7.26 0.66 18.94
N VAL A 275 7.78 -0.25 18.11
CA VAL A 275 9.22 -0.40 17.86
C VAL A 275 9.65 0.09 16.48
N ALA A 276 8.74 0.14 15.51
CA ALA A 276 8.98 0.68 14.18
C ALA A 276 7.66 1.15 13.54
N SER A 277 7.75 2.01 12.53
CA SER A 277 6.59 2.47 11.77
C SER A 277 6.97 3.01 10.40
N ALA A 278 6.06 2.94 9.43
CA ALA A 278 6.19 3.60 8.14
C ALA A 278 4.82 4.04 7.62
N GLU A 279 4.79 5.13 6.86
CA GLU A 279 3.61 5.49 6.08
C GLU A 279 3.52 4.60 4.85
N ALA A 280 2.31 4.13 4.54
CA ALA A 280 2.03 3.50 3.27
C ALA A 280 2.22 4.52 2.14
N TYR A 281 2.74 4.02 1.02
CA TYR A 281 2.82 4.74 -0.23
C TYR A 281 1.42 5.03 -0.78
N ALA A 282 1.31 5.98 -1.70
CA ALA A 282 0.03 6.31 -2.35
C ALA A 282 -0.57 5.14 -3.14
N SER A 283 0.23 4.13 -3.48
CA SER A 283 -0.18 2.87 -4.11
C SER A 283 -0.57 1.79 -3.10
N GLY A 284 -0.56 2.07 -1.78
CA GLY A 284 -0.83 1.11 -0.70
C GLY A 284 0.37 0.26 -0.29
N GLY A 285 1.46 0.25 -1.07
CA GLY A 285 2.70 -0.44 -0.70
C GLY A 285 3.35 0.12 0.56
N TYR A 286 4.15 -0.67 1.27
CA TYR A 286 4.93 -0.18 2.40
C TYR A 286 6.24 -0.94 2.60
N ARG A 287 7.17 -0.32 3.33
CA ARG A 287 8.40 -0.94 3.85
C ARG A 287 8.71 -0.43 5.26
N ILE A 288 9.12 -1.32 6.16
CA ILE A 288 9.63 -0.99 7.49
C ILE A 288 11.00 -1.65 7.64
N ASP A 289 12.01 -0.88 8.04
CA ASP A 289 13.32 -1.40 8.42
C ASP A 289 13.25 -2.12 9.77
N LEU A 290 13.67 -3.39 9.78
CA LEU A 290 13.68 -4.25 10.96
C LEU A 290 15.07 -4.32 11.62
N SER A 291 16.03 -3.54 11.12
CA SER A 291 17.39 -3.48 11.66
C SER A 291 17.39 -3.23 13.17
N GLY A 292 18.07 -4.11 13.91
CA GLY A 292 18.20 -4.00 15.36
C GLY A 292 17.02 -4.55 16.18
N LEU A 293 15.99 -5.10 15.52
CA LEU A 293 14.96 -5.89 16.18
C LEU A 293 15.45 -7.33 16.42
N SER A 294 15.06 -7.92 17.54
CA SER A 294 15.39 -9.32 17.87
C SER A 294 14.32 -10.28 17.34
N GLU A 295 14.70 -11.54 17.12
CA GLU A 295 13.74 -12.64 16.93
C GLU A 295 12.73 -12.65 18.07
N ASP A 296 11.47 -12.39 17.74
CA ASP A 296 10.34 -12.36 18.67
C ASP A 296 9.02 -12.34 17.88
N SER A 297 7.91 -12.45 18.59
CA SER A 297 6.59 -12.14 18.07
C SER A 297 6.33 -10.64 18.15
N TYR A 298 5.89 -10.07 17.03
CA TYR A 298 5.50 -8.68 16.89
C TYR A 298 4.06 -8.63 16.39
N ARG A 299 3.44 -7.47 16.54
CA ARG A 299 2.12 -7.17 16.03
C ARG A 299 2.19 -6.03 15.04
N ILE A 300 1.69 -6.26 13.84
CA ILE A 300 1.46 -5.21 12.86
C ILE A 300 0.14 -4.55 13.22
N VAL A 301 0.12 -3.23 13.32
CA VAL A 301 -1.06 -2.42 13.61
C VAL A 301 -1.17 -1.34 12.56
N LEU A 302 -2.35 -1.16 11.98
CA LEU A 302 -2.64 -0.02 11.13
C LEU A 302 -3.13 1.14 11.98
N ALA A 303 -2.58 2.32 11.74
CA ALA A 303 -3.01 3.57 12.34
C ALA A 303 -3.40 4.53 11.22
N THR A 304 -4.60 5.10 11.30
CA THR A 304 -5.05 6.15 10.36
C THR A 304 -5.57 7.35 11.16
N ASP A 305 -5.81 8.48 10.49
CA ASP A 305 -6.44 9.67 11.12
C ASP A 305 -7.92 9.43 11.51
N SER A 306 -8.49 8.30 11.12
CA SER A 306 -9.77 7.74 11.58
C SER A 306 -9.50 6.46 12.39
N PRO A 307 -10.41 6.01 13.27
CA PRO A 307 -10.23 4.70 13.90
C PRO A 307 -10.26 3.65 12.78
N VAL A 308 -9.11 3.06 12.51
CA VAL A 308 -8.91 1.84 11.74
C VAL A 308 -7.91 1.08 12.59
N PHE A 309 -8.37 0.05 13.30
CA PHE A 309 -7.53 -0.80 14.14
C PHE A 309 -7.62 -2.22 13.59
N TRP A 310 -6.94 -2.42 12.45
CA TRP A 310 -6.57 -3.74 11.99
C TRP A 310 -5.25 -4.12 12.67
N SER A 311 -5.12 -5.38 13.11
CA SER A 311 -3.83 -5.90 13.57
C SER A 311 -3.68 -7.39 13.30
N ALA A 312 -2.45 -7.83 13.03
CA ALA A 312 -2.09 -9.24 13.01
C ALA A 312 -0.74 -9.47 13.67
N ASP A 313 -0.59 -10.67 14.24
CA ASP A 313 0.70 -11.11 14.77
C ASP A 313 1.59 -11.64 13.64
N MET A 314 2.87 -11.30 13.72
CA MET A 314 3.92 -11.84 12.88
C MET A 314 5.07 -12.33 13.76
N THR A 315 5.81 -13.32 13.28
CA THR A 315 7.06 -13.74 13.92
C THR A 315 8.21 -13.26 13.08
N LEU A 316 9.15 -12.53 13.69
CA LEU A 316 10.42 -12.20 13.06
C LEU A 316 11.42 -13.31 13.37
N SER A 317 12.05 -13.88 12.34
CA SER A 317 13.17 -14.82 12.44
C SER A 317 14.52 -14.12 12.44
N ASP A 318 15.54 -14.73 13.06
CA ASP A 318 16.94 -14.24 13.01
C ASP A 318 17.70 -14.71 11.74
N ASP A 319 16.98 -15.00 10.66
CA ASP A 319 17.58 -15.44 9.39
C ASP A 319 18.03 -14.27 8.50
N GLY A 320 17.74 -13.03 8.92
CA GLY A 320 18.12 -11.81 8.20
C GLY A 320 17.38 -11.66 6.88
N ASN A 321 16.25 -12.34 6.70
CA ASN A 321 15.42 -12.26 5.52
C ASN A 321 14.33 -11.22 5.69
N ASN A 322 13.90 -10.65 4.57
CA ASN A 322 12.71 -9.81 4.58
C ASN A 322 11.47 -10.65 4.92
N VAL A 323 10.46 -9.98 5.47
CA VAL A 323 9.15 -10.55 5.74
C VAL A 323 8.12 -9.88 4.87
N GLY A 324 7.31 -10.69 4.17
CA GLY A 324 6.20 -10.24 3.36
C GLY A 324 4.93 -10.31 4.15
N PHE A 325 4.14 -9.24 4.15
CA PHE A 325 2.85 -9.22 4.82
C PHE A 325 1.91 -8.29 4.07
N ASP A 326 0.95 -8.86 3.34
CA ASP A 326 -0.07 -8.08 2.66
C ASP A 326 -1.32 -7.93 3.54
N LEU A 327 -1.94 -6.76 3.48
CA LEU A 327 -3.04 -6.31 4.31
C LEU A 327 -4.27 -6.06 3.43
N LYS A 328 -5.01 -7.15 3.18
CA LYS A 328 -6.28 -7.13 2.47
C LYS A 328 -7.40 -6.67 3.40
N ASP A 329 -8.24 -5.77 2.89
CA ASP A 329 -9.46 -5.27 3.51
C ASP A 329 -9.31 -4.90 5.00
N PRO A 330 -8.36 -4.02 5.38
CA PRO A 330 -8.14 -3.67 6.78
C PRO A 330 -9.26 -2.82 7.41
N GLN A 331 -10.43 -2.74 6.77
CA GLN A 331 -11.61 -2.20 7.41
C GLN A 331 -12.02 -3.17 8.54
N TYR A 332 -12.58 -2.62 9.62
CA TYR A 332 -13.15 -3.46 10.66
C TYR A 332 -14.20 -4.40 10.07
N ASP A 333 -14.02 -5.70 10.17
CA ASP A 333 -15.00 -6.64 9.69
C ASP A 333 -15.89 -7.11 10.86
N ILE A 334 -17.21 -6.98 10.70
CA ILE A 334 -18.19 -7.43 11.70
C ILE A 334 -18.03 -8.93 11.96
N ASP A 335 -17.71 -9.72 10.94
CA ASP A 335 -17.52 -11.17 11.09
C ASP A 335 -16.26 -11.50 11.87
N SER A 336 -15.19 -10.73 11.65
CA SER A 336 -13.92 -10.89 12.35
C SER A 336 -14.04 -10.58 13.84
N ILE A 337 -14.69 -9.47 14.21
CA ILE A 337 -14.92 -9.14 15.63
C ILE A 337 -15.87 -10.15 16.28
N THR A 338 -16.90 -10.61 15.55
CA THR A 338 -17.85 -11.63 16.03
C THR A 338 -17.13 -12.94 16.36
N ARG A 339 -16.30 -13.45 15.44
CA ARG A 339 -15.53 -14.68 15.65
C ARG A 339 -14.54 -14.56 16.80
N ALA A 340 -13.87 -13.42 16.94
CA ALA A 340 -12.94 -13.18 18.04
C ALA A 340 -13.64 -13.19 19.41
N ILE A 341 -14.83 -12.57 19.51
CA ILE A 341 -15.67 -12.61 20.73
C ILE A 341 -16.07 -14.06 21.04
N GLN A 342 -16.55 -14.81 20.05
CA GLN A 342 -17.01 -16.20 20.24
C GLN A 342 -15.89 -17.16 20.66
N GLN A 343 -14.64 -16.85 20.31
CA GLN A 343 -13.48 -17.67 20.67
C GLN A 343 -12.82 -17.26 22.00
N ASP A 344 -13.38 -16.27 22.71
CA ASP A 344 -12.84 -15.71 23.98
C ASP A 344 -11.37 -15.27 23.84
N ILE A 345 -11.07 -14.67 22.68
CA ILE A 345 -9.74 -14.18 22.35
C ILE A 345 -9.59 -12.79 23.00
N GLU A 346 -9.13 -12.72 24.26
CA GLU A 346 -8.88 -11.46 24.98
C GLU A 346 -7.79 -10.63 24.27
N TRP A 347 -8.20 -9.60 23.51
CA TRP A 347 -7.30 -8.77 22.71
C TRP A 347 -7.56 -7.27 22.92
N GLN A 348 -6.54 -6.54 23.38
CA GLN A 348 -6.58 -5.10 23.64
C GLN A 348 -6.82 -4.16 22.44
N PRO A 349 -6.51 -4.50 21.16
CA PRO A 349 -6.82 -3.60 20.04
C PRO A 349 -8.30 -3.63 19.59
N TYR A 350 -9.14 -4.50 20.17
CA TYR A 350 -10.58 -4.60 19.84
C TYR A 350 -11.52 -4.01 20.91
N ASP A 351 -10.98 -3.35 21.95
CA ASP A 351 -11.78 -2.50 22.84
C ASP A 351 -12.13 -1.20 22.11
N LEU A 352 -13.06 -1.28 21.16
CA LEU A 352 -13.45 -0.20 20.26
C LEU A 352 -14.18 0.91 21.02
N ASN A 353 -14.89 0.55 22.09
CA ASN A 353 -15.65 1.49 22.90
C ASN A 353 -14.82 2.09 24.08
N LEU A 354 -13.59 1.62 24.28
CA LEU A 354 -12.62 2.06 25.29
C LEU A 354 -13.08 1.82 26.74
N ASP A 355 -13.83 0.76 27.00
CA ASP A 355 -14.34 0.39 28.33
C ASP A 355 -13.42 -0.56 29.12
N GLY A 356 -12.32 -1.01 28.49
CA GLY A 356 -11.32 -1.90 29.05
C GLY A 356 -11.67 -3.38 28.93
N GLN A 357 -12.75 -3.75 28.24
CA GLN A 357 -13.17 -5.12 27.99
C GLN A 357 -13.38 -5.35 26.50
N PHE A 358 -13.18 -6.58 26.03
CA PHE A 358 -13.49 -6.97 24.67
C PHE A 358 -14.75 -7.83 24.66
N THR A 359 -15.88 -7.25 24.26
CA THR A 359 -17.20 -7.87 24.35
C THR A 359 -18.08 -7.52 23.15
N THR A 360 -19.32 -8.01 23.15
CA THR A 360 -20.34 -7.62 22.17
C THR A 360 -20.58 -6.12 22.10
N ALA A 361 -20.25 -5.35 23.16
CA ALA A 361 -20.35 -3.90 23.15
C ALA A 361 -19.36 -3.22 22.18
N ASP A 362 -18.24 -3.87 21.87
CA ASP A 362 -17.30 -3.39 20.84
C ASP A 362 -17.83 -3.64 19.44
N ARG A 363 -18.47 -4.79 19.23
CA ARG A 363 -19.19 -5.10 18.00
C ARG A 363 -20.37 -4.13 17.79
N ASP A 364 -21.12 -3.82 18.85
CA ASP A 364 -22.17 -2.80 18.81
C ASP A 364 -21.61 -1.43 18.39
N TYR A 365 -20.49 -1.02 18.99
CA TYR A 365 -19.80 0.23 18.64
C TYR A 365 -19.30 0.24 17.20
N LEU A 366 -18.79 -0.90 16.71
CA LEU A 366 -18.42 -1.06 15.31
C LEU A 366 -19.60 -0.80 14.37
N ILE A 367 -20.76 -1.38 14.66
CA ILE A 367 -21.97 -1.28 13.83
C ILE A 367 -22.55 0.15 13.89
N ASP A 368 -22.72 0.69 15.09
CA ASP A 368 -23.45 1.94 15.31
C ASP A 368 -22.59 3.20 15.07
N ASP A 369 -21.35 3.18 15.55
CA ASP A 369 -20.49 4.37 15.65
C ASP A 369 -19.35 4.40 14.63
N ILE A 370 -18.92 3.26 14.10
CA ILE A 370 -17.88 3.21 13.06
C ILE A 370 -18.52 3.03 11.67
N PHE A 371 -19.31 1.98 11.46
CA PHE A 371 -20.00 1.74 10.19
C PHE A 371 -21.21 2.64 9.99
N HIS A 372 -21.75 3.19 11.07
CA HIS A 372 -22.99 3.97 11.02
C HIS A 372 -24.10 3.25 10.24
N THR A 373 -24.24 1.94 10.43
CA THR A 373 -25.22 1.10 9.74
C THR A 373 -26.31 0.62 10.70
N PHE A 374 -27.33 -0.10 10.23
CA PHE A 374 -28.34 -0.74 11.05
C PHE A 374 -28.07 -2.23 11.18
N TYR A 375 -28.43 -2.80 12.34
CA TYR A 375 -28.75 -4.22 12.41
C TYR A 375 -29.79 -4.56 11.34
N GLY A 376 -29.45 -5.48 10.44
CA GLY A 376 -30.28 -5.86 9.30
C GLY A 376 -29.77 -5.43 7.93
N ASP A 377 -28.87 -4.44 7.86
CA ASP A 377 -28.24 -3.97 6.61
C ASP A 377 -27.14 -4.97 6.20
N ALA A 378 -27.51 -5.94 5.37
CA ALA A 378 -26.67 -7.08 5.04
C ALA A 378 -25.64 -6.77 3.95
N ASN A 379 -25.84 -5.70 3.18
CA ASN A 379 -24.93 -5.25 2.14
C ASN A 379 -24.10 -4.02 2.56
N LEU A 380 -24.31 -3.51 3.77
CA LEU A 380 -23.64 -2.35 4.36
C LEU A 380 -23.81 -1.07 3.52
N ASP A 381 -24.96 -0.90 2.87
CA ASP A 381 -25.27 0.29 2.06
C ASP A 381 -25.77 1.49 2.89
N GLY A 382 -25.89 1.31 4.21
CA GLY A 382 -26.36 2.29 5.17
C GLY A 382 -27.88 2.26 5.39
N GLU A 383 -28.61 1.37 4.70
CA GLU A 383 -30.04 1.15 4.84
C GLU A 383 -30.34 -0.28 5.27
N PHE A 384 -31.32 -0.47 6.17
CA PHE A 384 -31.94 -1.78 6.34
C PHE A 384 -33.30 -1.79 5.64
N ASN A 385 -33.43 -2.51 4.53
CA ASN A 385 -34.63 -2.58 3.73
C ASN A 385 -34.91 -3.99 3.16
N SER A 386 -35.88 -4.11 2.26
CA SER A 386 -36.26 -5.41 1.69
C SER A 386 -35.16 -6.08 0.86
N THR A 387 -34.19 -5.34 0.34
CA THR A 387 -33.06 -5.86 -0.44
C THR A 387 -32.17 -6.75 0.44
N ASP A 388 -31.90 -6.31 1.66
CA ASP A 388 -31.12 -7.07 2.66
C ASP A 388 -31.82 -8.37 3.03
N LEU A 389 -33.12 -8.30 3.31
CA LEU A 389 -33.92 -9.48 3.64
C LEU A 389 -33.93 -10.50 2.49
N VAL A 390 -33.99 -10.02 1.25
CA VAL A 390 -33.89 -10.91 0.08
C VAL A 390 -32.48 -11.53 0.01
N GLN A 391 -31.42 -10.74 0.22
CA GLN A 391 -30.04 -11.24 0.20
C GLN A 391 -29.83 -12.37 1.22
N VAL A 392 -30.15 -12.14 2.49
CA VAL A 392 -29.93 -13.14 3.56
C VAL A 392 -30.85 -14.36 3.40
N LEU A 393 -32.05 -14.22 2.83
CA LEU A 393 -32.90 -15.39 2.58
C LEU A 393 -32.44 -16.19 1.35
N VAL A 394 -31.77 -15.56 0.39
CA VAL A 394 -31.20 -16.23 -0.78
C VAL A 394 -29.94 -17.03 -0.41
N SER A 395 -29.21 -16.66 0.64
CA SER A 395 -28.07 -17.45 1.16
C SER A 395 -28.49 -18.87 1.55
N GLY A 396 -29.75 -19.03 2.01
CA GLY A 396 -30.33 -20.31 2.37
C GLY A 396 -29.93 -20.81 3.76
N GLU A 397 -29.38 -19.93 4.61
CA GLU A 397 -28.87 -20.29 5.94
C GLU A 397 -29.90 -20.14 7.07
N TYR A 398 -31.06 -19.54 6.79
CA TYR A 398 -32.12 -19.35 7.79
C TYR A 398 -32.62 -20.69 8.37
N GLU A 399 -32.34 -20.93 9.65
CA GLU A 399 -32.73 -22.15 10.37
C GLU A 399 -32.37 -23.46 9.62
N ASP A 400 -31.22 -23.49 8.94
CA ASP A 400 -30.82 -24.59 8.07
C ASP A 400 -30.26 -25.83 8.81
N GLN A 401 -30.03 -25.70 10.12
CA GLN A 401 -29.46 -26.72 11.02
C GLN A 401 -27.99 -27.05 10.76
N ARG A 402 -27.27 -26.21 10.00
CA ARG A 402 -25.82 -26.30 9.84
C ARG A 402 -25.17 -25.39 10.88
N PRO A 403 -24.31 -25.93 11.75
CA PRO A 403 -23.75 -25.13 12.82
C PRO A 403 -22.66 -24.18 12.31
N LEU A 404 -22.67 -22.95 12.82
CA LEU A 404 -21.64 -21.92 12.73
C LEU A 404 -21.23 -21.54 11.30
N ASN A 405 -22.19 -21.50 10.38
CA ASN A 405 -21.93 -21.17 8.97
C ASN A 405 -22.41 -19.77 8.55
N SER A 406 -22.99 -18.98 9.46
CA SER A 406 -23.51 -17.67 9.11
C SER A 406 -22.55 -16.52 9.43
N THR A 407 -22.68 -15.48 8.63
CA THR A 407 -21.94 -14.21 8.69
C THR A 407 -22.94 -13.05 8.72
N TRP A 408 -22.47 -11.82 8.92
CA TRP A 408 -23.29 -10.62 8.85
C TRP A 408 -24.09 -10.52 7.53
N SER A 409 -23.43 -10.80 6.41
CA SER A 409 -24.01 -10.71 5.07
C SER A 409 -24.95 -11.88 4.72
N THR A 410 -24.91 -12.98 5.47
CA THR A 410 -25.84 -14.11 5.35
C THR A 410 -26.91 -14.17 6.43
N GLY A 411 -26.84 -13.29 7.44
CA GLY A 411 -27.93 -13.00 8.39
C GLY A 411 -27.59 -13.11 9.87
N ASP A 412 -26.34 -13.40 10.26
CA ASP A 412 -25.89 -13.41 11.67
C ASP A 412 -25.70 -11.99 12.20
N TRP A 413 -26.82 -11.37 12.59
CA TRP A 413 -26.83 -10.02 13.14
C TRP A 413 -26.64 -10.03 14.65
N ASN A 414 -26.93 -11.12 15.35
CA ASN A 414 -26.75 -11.21 16.80
C ASN A 414 -25.34 -11.68 17.21
N GLY A 415 -24.56 -12.22 16.27
CA GLY A 415 -23.17 -12.59 16.44
C GLY A 415 -22.97 -13.97 17.06
N ASP A 416 -23.94 -14.88 16.93
CA ASP A 416 -23.85 -16.27 17.41
C ASP A 416 -23.45 -17.28 16.32
N LEU A 417 -23.10 -16.78 15.13
CA LEU A 417 -22.67 -17.52 13.95
C LEU A 417 -23.78 -18.35 13.27
N GLU A 418 -25.04 -18.04 13.59
CA GLU A 418 -26.22 -18.73 13.04
C GLU A 418 -27.26 -17.72 12.55
N PHE A 419 -27.77 -17.88 11.32
CA PHE A 419 -28.92 -17.09 10.89
C PHE A 419 -30.24 -17.71 11.39
N THR A 420 -30.82 -17.15 12.45
CA THR A 420 -32.04 -17.67 13.07
C THR A 420 -33.14 -16.62 13.20
N THR A 421 -34.29 -17.02 13.75
CA THR A 421 -35.31 -16.08 14.21
C THR A 421 -34.73 -15.03 15.18
N GLY A 422 -33.68 -15.36 15.94
CA GLY A 422 -33.02 -14.43 16.87
C GLY A 422 -32.51 -13.16 16.19
N ASP A 423 -31.86 -13.31 15.04
CA ASP A 423 -31.30 -12.23 14.22
C ASP A 423 -32.37 -11.33 13.65
N LEU A 424 -33.40 -11.94 13.05
CA LEU A 424 -34.54 -11.19 12.53
C LEU A 424 -35.22 -10.38 13.62
N VAL A 425 -35.36 -10.94 14.82
CA VAL A 425 -35.92 -10.22 15.98
C VAL A 425 -35.00 -9.08 16.39
N LEU A 426 -33.68 -9.29 16.46
CA LEU A 426 -32.71 -8.24 16.79
C LEU A 426 -32.79 -7.09 15.78
N ALA A 427 -32.61 -7.35 14.50
CA ALA A 427 -32.62 -6.34 13.44
C ALA A 427 -33.93 -5.56 13.35
N LEU A 428 -35.07 -6.25 13.39
CA LEU A 428 -36.38 -5.59 13.33
C LEU A 428 -36.68 -4.81 14.62
N SER A 429 -36.25 -5.29 15.78
CA SER A 429 -36.46 -4.60 17.06
C SER A 429 -35.53 -3.39 17.24
N ALA A 430 -34.35 -3.39 16.62
CA ALA A 430 -33.46 -2.22 16.54
C ALA A 430 -34.11 -1.05 15.77
N GLY A 431 -35.11 -1.33 14.93
CA GLY A 431 -36.02 -0.32 14.38
C GLY A 431 -35.50 0.44 13.15
N GLY A 432 -34.44 -0.06 12.50
CA GLY A 432 -33.84 0.50 11.28
C GLY A 432 -34.61 0.21 9.99
N TYR A 433 -35.48 -0.80 9.99
CA TYR A 433 -36.15 -1.27 8.77
C TYR A 433 -36.98 -0.17 8.09
N GLU A 434 -36.72 0.07 6.81
CA GLU A 434 -37.38 1.07 5.95
C GLU A 434 -37.29 2.51 6.50
N LYS A 435 -36.20 2.83 7.21
CA LYS A 435 -35.90 4.20 7.68
C LYS A 435 -35.15 5.05 6.66
N GLY A 436 -34.60 4.43 5.62
CA GLY A 436 -33.66 5.06 4.69
C GLY A 436 -32.25 5.14 5.28
N PRO A 437 -31.31 5.86 4.62
CA PRO A 437 -29.90 5.86 5.00
C PRO A 437 -29.70 6.41 6.39
N ARG A 438 -28.90 5.71 7.21
CA ARG A 438 -28.44 6.23 8.48
C ARG A 438 -27.48 7.40 8.21
N SER A 439 -27.83 8.59 8.72
CA SER A 439 -27.06 9.80 8.45
C SER A 439 -25.69 9.72 9.12
N HIS A 440 -24.62 9.87 8.35
CA HIS A 440 -23.29 10.13 8.90
C HIS A 440 -23.33 11.45 9.68
N PRO A 441 -22.89 11.51 10.95
CA PRO A 441 -22.68 12.78 11.61
C PRO A 441 -21.61 13.53 10.82
N ILE A 442 -22.02 14.58 10.10
CA ILE A 442 -21.08 15.56 9.54
C ILE A 442 -20.28 16.07 10.75
N PRO A 443 -18.94 15.93 10.77
CA PRO A 443 -18.15 16.50 11.85
C PRO A 443 -18.54 17.97 11.97
N GLU A 444 -19.05 18.38 13.13
CA GLU A 444 -19.24 19.82 13.35
C GLU A 444 -17.91 20.49 13.03
N PRO A 445 -17.90 21.56 12.21
CA PRO A 445 -16.66 22.22 11.87
C PRO A 445 -15.97 22.57 13.16
N THR A 446 -14.84 21.90 13.43
CA THR A 446 -14.04 22.12 14.63
C THR A 446 -13.92 23.62 14.81
N SER A 447 -14.06 24.11 16.04
CA SER A 447 -14.12 25.53 16.38
C SER A 447 -13.02 26.40 15.73
N ILE A 448 -11.97 25.78 15.19
CA ILE A 448 -10.91 26.32 14.33
C ILE A 448 -11.44 26.89 12.99
N SER A 449 -12.39 26.24 12.31
CA SER A 449 -12.99 26.72 11.05
C SER A 449 -13.87 27.97 11.28
N LEU A 450 -14.59 28.02 12.41
CA LEU A 450 -15.29 29.22 12.84
C LEU A 450 -14.32 30.31 13.35
N LEU A 451 -13.19 29.94 13.94
CA LEU A 451 -12.14 30.88 14.33
C LEU A 451 -11.50 31.54 13.09
N LEU A 452 -11.18 30.77 12.04
CA LEU A 452 -10.62 31.27 10.79
C LEU A 452 -11.61 32.19 10.05
N LEU A 453 -12.90 31.86 10.04
CA LEU A 453 -13.94 32.74 9.50
C LEU A 453 -14.09 34.04 10.32
N SER A 454 -13.96 33.97 11.65
CA SER A 454 -14.03 35.16 12.51
C SER A 454 -12.82 36.09 12.35
N VAL A 455 -11.62 35.54 12.14
CA VAL A 455 -10.38 36.29 11.87
C VAL A 455 -10.42 36.94 10.48
N LEU A 456 -10.98 36.27 9.48
CA LEU A 456 -11.20 36.86 8.14
C LEU A 456 -12.23 38.00 8.14
N TRP A 457 -13.23 37.95 9.02
CA TRP A 457 -14.22 39.02 9.18
C TRP A 457 -13.65 40.23 9.94
N LEU A 458 -12.87 40.00 10.99
CA LEU A 458 -12.15 41.05 11.73
C LEU A 458 -11.07 41.72 10.86
N GLY A 459 -10.31 40.97 10.05
CA GLY A 459 -9.30 41.51 9.14
C GLY A 459 -9.87 42.44 8.06
N ARG A 460 -11.05 42.14 7.53
CA ARG A 460 -11.75 43.01 6.57
C ARG A 460 -12.26 44.32 7.18
N SER A 461 -12.58 44.33 8.48
CA SER A 461 -13.04 45.53 9.18
C SER A 461 -11.90 46.53 9.46
N VAL A 462 -10.69 46.03 9.76
CA VAL A 462 -9.50 46.87 10.04
C VAL A 462 -8.93 47.51 8.76
N LEU A 463 -8.97 46.82 7.61
CA LEU A 463 -8.52 47.36 6.33
C LEU A 463 -9.45 48.45 5.74
N ARG A 464 -10.74 48.46 6.11
CA ARG A 464 -11.67 49.54 5.75
C ARG A 464 -11.51 50.81 6.59
N ALA A 465 -10.92 50.73 7.79
CA ALA A 465 -10.67 51.90 8.64
C ALA A 465 -9.42 52.70 8.20
N ASN A 466 -8.38 52.01 7.70
CA ASN A 466 -7.12 52.65 7.28
C ASN A 466 -7.11 53.26 5.87
N SER A 467 -8.13 53.02 5.04
CA SER A 467 -8.22 53.58 3.68
C SER A 467 -8.97 54.92 3.60
N ARG A 468 -9.35 55.52 4.73
CA ARG A 468 -10.07 56.81 4.79
C ARG A 468 -9.27 58.00 5.34
N SER A 469 -7.98 57.86 5.64
CA SER A 469 -7.18 58.96 6.23
C SER A 469 -6.22 59.71 5.30
N ASP A 470 -5.94 59.25 4.07
CA ASP A 470 -4.90 59.87 3.22
C ASP A 470 -5.40 60.38 1.86
N PHE A 471 -6.45 61.19 1.84
CA PHE A 471 -6.75 62.03 0.67
C PHE A 471 -7.21 63.43 1.09
N SER A 472 -6.27 64.25 1.55
CA SER A 472 -6.45 65.70 1.61
C SER A 472 -5.10 66.43 1.64
N ALA A 473 -4.92 67.32 0.66
CA ALA A 473 -4.00 68.45 0.59
C ALA A 473 -2.54 68.21 0.13
N SER A 474 -2.26 68.54 -1.14
CA SER A 474 -1.43 69.72 -1.43
C SER A 474 -1.52 70.16 -2.90
N ARG A 475 -2.17 71.30 -3.14
CA ARG A 475 -1.93 72.16 -4.30
C ARG A 475 -1.37 73.48 -3.80
N GLY A 476 -0.17 73.81 -4.27
CA GLY A 476 0.22 75.18 -4.66
C GLY A 476 0.96 76.03 -3.62
N ARG A 477 2.23 76.34 -3.94
CA ARG A 477 2.74 77.66 -4.38
C ARG A 477 4.19 77.85 -3.89
N GLY A 478 5.07 78.26 -4.81
CA GLY A 478 6.47 78.58 -4.60
C GLY A 478 7.25 78.33 -5.87
#